data_AF-A0A8J3C9T2-F1
#
_entry.id   AF-A0A8J3C9T2-F1
#
_cell.length_a   1.000
_cell.length_b   1.000
_cell.length_c   1.000
_cell.angle_alpha   90.00
_cell.angle_beta   90.00
_cell.angle_gamma   90.00
#
_symmetry.space_group_name_H-M   'P 1'
#
loop_
_entity.id
_entity.type
_entity.pdbx_description
1 polymer ?
#
loop_
_entity_poly.entity_id
_entity_poly.type
_entity_poly.pdbx_seq_one_letter_code
_entity_poly.pdbx_strand_id
1 'polypeptide(L)'
;MMRISELAYAILNGALVPIDRVADQKPYYSGKHRRHGVNVQVVADPAGRLVWASPALPGATHDLTPARTPELVDTLTGADVLVFAGRGY
;
A
#
# COMPACT_ATOMS: atom_id res chain seq x y z
N MET A 1 16.52 -3.75 12.91
CA MET A 1 15.53 -3.43 11.86
C MET A 1 16.27 -3.38 10.55
N MET A 2 15.84 -4.13 9.53
CA MET A 2 16.52 -4.18 8.22
C MET A 2 16.11 -2.96 7.39
N ARG A 3 17.05 -2.36 6.65
CA ARG A 3 16.71 -1.24 5.74
C ARG A 3 16.20 -1.78 4.41
N ILE A 4 15.32 -1.04 3.73
CA ILE A 4 14.82 -1.42 2.39
C ILE A 4 15.99 -1.69 1.42
N SER A 5 17.06 -0.89 1.48
CA SER A 5 18.25 -1.03 0.64
C SER A 5 19.10 -2.29 0.92
N GLU A 6 18.78 -3.04 1.97
CA GLU A 6 19.46 -4.31 2.30
C GLU A 6 18.67 -5.52 1.79
N LEU A 7 17.49 -5.30 1.19
CA LEU A 7 16.64 -6.35 0.67
C LEU A 7 17.04 -6.73 -0.76
N ALA A 8 17.04 -8.02 -1.06
CA ALA A 8 17.20 -8.51 -2.44
C ALA A 8 16.05 -8.05 -3.34
N TYR A 9 14.84 -7.98 -2.78
CA TYR A 9 13.67 -7.37 -3.40
C TYR A 9 12.66 -7.00 -2.31
N ALA A 10 11.74 -6.11 -2.66
CA ALA A 10 10.61 -5.73 -1.82
C ALA A 10 9.28 -5.96 -2.53
N ILE A 11 8.21 -6.13 -1.76
CA ILE A 11 6.85 -6.30 -2.26
C ILE A 11 6.05 -5.04 -1.92
N LEU A 12 5.52 -4.35 -2.93
CA LEU A 12 4.62 -3.22 -2.80
C LEU A 12 3.18 -3.65 -3.07
N ASN A 13 2.28 -3.41 -2.12
CA ASN A 13 0.87 -3.75 -2.29
C ASN A 13 -0.07 -2.82 -1.51
N GLY A 14 -1.32 -2.72 -1.96
CA GLY A 14 -2.40 -2.09 -1.21
C GLY A 14 -3.12 -3.07 -0.29
N ALA A 15 -3.42 -2.64 0.93
CA ALA A 15 -4.17 -3.42 1.92
C ALA A 15 -5.34 -2.61 2.47
N LEU A 16 -6.55 -3.21 2.45
CA LEU A 16 -7.73 -2.62 3.06
C LEU A 16 -7.87 -3.06 4.52
N VAL A 17 -7.65 -2.12 5.44
CA VAL A 17 -7.91 -2.29 6.87
C VAL A 17 -9.38 -2.01 7.15
N PRO A 18 -10.15 -2.97 7.71
CA PRO A 18 -11.55 -2.75 8.06
C PRO A 18 -11.71 -1.63 9.09
N ILE A 19 -12.76 -0.81 8.93
CA ILE A 19 -13.21 0.15 9.93
C ILE A 19 -14.72 0.04 10.12
N ASP A 20 -15.21 0.52 11.26
CA ASP A 20 -16.65 0.70 11.47
C ASP A 20 -17.21 1.79 10.54
N ARG A 21 -18.54 1.83 10.40
CA ARG A 21 -19.23 2.90 9.67
C ARG A 21 -18.85 4.27 10.23
N VAL A 22 -18.35 5.15 9.36
CA VAL A 22 -18.08 6.57 9.66
C VAL A 22 -19.11 7.47 8.98
N ALA A 23 -19.43 8.64 9.53
CA ALA A 23 -20.27 9.62 8.82
C ALA A 23 -19.65 9.92 7.42
N ASP A 24 -20.48 10.11 6.39
CA ASP A 24 -20.06 10.12 4.98
C ASP A 24 -19.36 8.83 4.51
N GLN A 25 -20.18 7.82 4.27
CA GLN A 25 -19.76 6.42 4.02
C GLN A 25 -19.04 6.20 2.68
N LYS A 26 -19.39 6.98 1.66
CA LYS A 26 -19.04 6.68 0.26
C LYS A 26 -17.53 6.59 0.01
N PRO A 27 -16.67 7.48 0.53
CA PRO A 27 -15.22 7.40 0.32
C PRO A 27 -14.57 6.18 0.97
N TYR A 28 -15.17 5.65 2.04
CA TYR A 28 -14.58 4.55 2.82
C TYR A 28 -15.12 3.18 2.43
N TYR A 29 -16.17 3.10 1.61
CA TYR A 29 -16.67 1.82 1.12
C TYR A 29 -15.83 1.31 -0.04
N SER A 30 -15.12 0.20 0.19
CA SER A 30 -14.37 -0.48 -0.87
C SER A 30 -15.29 -1.34 -1.72
N GLY A 31 -15.41 -1.02 -3.01
CA GLY A 31 -16.17 -1.85 -3.96
C GLY A 31 -15.59 -3.26 -4.09
N LYS A 32 -14.26 -3.39 -4.15
CA LYS A 32 -13.57 -4.69 -4.27
C LYS A 32 -13.82 -5.59 -3.06
N HIS A 33 -13.70 -5.04 -1.85
CA HIS A 33 -13.82 -5.83 -0.62
C HIS A 33 -15.23 -5.84 -0.03
N ARG A 34 -16.17 -5.08 -0.62
CA ARG A 34 -17.58 -4.95 -0.20
C ARG A 34 -17.74 -4.62 1.29
N ARG A 35 -16.86 -3.78 1.83
CA ARG A 35 -16.85 -3.35 3.23
C ARG A 35 -16.24 -1.96 3.39
N HIS A 36 -16.53 -1.31 4.51
CA HIS A 36 -15.87 -0.06 4.87
C HIS A 36 -14.45 -0.33 5.37
N GLY A 37 -13.52 0.54 4.98
CA GLY A 37 -12.12 0.41 5.33
C GLY A 37 -11.32 1.65 4.98
N VAL A 38 -10.05 1.62 5.36
CA VAL A 38 -9.01 2.50 4.84
C VAL A 38 -8.02 1.69 4.02
N ASN A 39 -7.57 2.26 2.90
CA ASN A 39 -6.53 1.65 2.08
C ASN A 39 -5.15 2.16 2.52
N VAL A 40 -4.20 1.24 2.69
CA VAL A 40 -2.82 1.54 3.06
C VAL A 40 -1.89 0.84 2.07
N GLN A 41 -0.95 1.57 1.49
CA GLN A 41 0.15 0.95 0.74
C GLN A 41 1.20 0.43 1.71
N VAL A 42 1.65 -0.79 1.49
CA VAL A 42 2.66 -1.45 2.32
C VAL A 42 3.84 -1.88 1.47
N VAL A 43 5.04 -1.72 2.04
CA VAL A 43 6.26 -2.35 1.55
C VAL A 43 6.63 -3.45 2.52
N ALA A 44 6.79 -4.67 2.02
CA ALA A 44 7.18 -5.84 2.79
C ALA A 44 8.47 -6.47 2.26
N ASP A 45 9.19 -7.14 3.14
CA ASP A 45 10.36 -7.93 2.78
C ASP A 45 9.98 -9.28 2.16
N PRO A 46 10.95 -10.08 1.66
CA PRO A 46 10.69 -11.38 1.04
C PRO A 46 9.97 -12.40 1.94
N ALA A 47 10.03 -12.24 3.26
CA ALA A 47 9.34 -13.10 4.22
C ALA A 47 7.94 -12.57 4.58
N GLY A 48 7.50 -11.47 3.97
CA GLY A 48 6.22 -10.81 4.23
C GLY A 48 6.21 -9.94 5.49
N ARG A 49 7.37 -9.60 6.06
CA ARG A 49 7.43 -8.71 7.22
C ARG A 49 7.29 -7.26 6.77
N LEU A 50 6.49 -6.49 7.50
CA LEU A 50 6.25 -5.08 7.21
C LEU A 50 7.53 -4.26 7.37
N VAL A 51 7.87 -3.49 6.34
CA VAL A 51 9.03 -2.58 6.32
C VAL A 51 8.58 -1.11 6.35
N TRP A 52 7.50 -0.79 5.64
CA TRP A 52 6.91 0.56 5.61
C TRP A 52 5.42 0.50 5.30
N ALA A 53 4.68 1.51 5.77
CA ALA A 53 3.27 1.72 5.45
C ALA A 53 2.99 3.20 5.15
N SER A 54 2.13 3.46 4.17
CA SER A 54 1.64 4.81 3.86
C SER A 54 0.70 5.34 4.94
N PRO A 55 0.40 6.65 4.94
CA PRO A 55 -0.81 7.16 5.58
C PRO A 55 -2.06 6.43 5.08
N ALA A 56 -3.09 6.38 5.93
CA ALA A 56 -4.38 5.80 5.58
C ALA A 56 -5.11 6.64 4.54
N LEU A 57 -5.62 6.00 3.50
CA LEU A 57 -6.42 6.59 2.43
C LEU A 57 -7.86 6.09 2.50
N PRO A 58 -8.83 6.79 1.89
CA PRO A 58 -10.21 6.29 1.81
C PRO A 58 -10.27 4.88 1.20
N GLY A 59 -11.10 3.99 1.74
CA GLY A 59 -11.21 2.58 1.30
C GLY A 59 -11.69 2.39 -0.14
N ALA A 60 -12.29 3.41 -0.75
CA ALA A 60 -12.65 3.44 -2.17
C ALA A 60 -11.47 3.77 -3.10
N THR A 61 -10.31 4.19 -2.56
CA THR A 61 -9.13 4.51 -3.35
C THR A 61 -8.58 3.26 -4.04
N HIS A 62 -8.38 3.34 -5.35
CA HIS A 62 -7.77 2.28 -6.15
C HIS A 62 -6.31 2.06 -5.76
N ASP A 63 -5.89 0.80 -5.61
CA ASP A 63 -4.55 0.41 -5.14
C ASP A 63 -3.40 1.01 -5.98
N LEU A 64 -3.62 1.23 -7.28
CA LEU A 64 -2.61 1.79 -8.19
C LEU A 64 -2.33 3.27 -7.98
N THR A 65 -3.31 4.04 -7.49
CA THR A 65 -3.15 5.49 -7.30
C THR A 65 -2.04 5.81 -6.29
N PRO A 66 -2.07 5.29 -5.06
CA PRO A 66 -1.02 5.55 -4.08
C PRO A 66 0.28 4.79 -4.35
N ALA A 67 0.25 3.68 -5.09
CA ALA A 67 1.46 2.97 -5.50
C ALA A 67 2.32 3.78 -6.50
N ARG A 68 1.77 4.81 -7.14
CA ARG A 68 2.42 5.61 -8.19
C ARG A 68 2.76 7.03 -7.76
N THR A 69 2.72 7.35 -6.47
CA THR A 69 3.16 8.65 -5.97
C THR A 69 4.65 8.83 -6.30
N PRO A 70 5.07 9.97 -6.89
CA PRO A 70 6.46 10.22 -7.24
C PRO A 70 7.42 9.97 -6.08
N GLU A 71 7.03 10.38 -4.87
CA GLU A 71 7.85 10.23 -3.67
C GLU A 71 8.15 8.75 -3.34
N LEU A 72 7.16 7.87 -3.45
CA LEU A 72 7.34 6.44 -3.20
C LEU A 72 8.19 5.78 -4.28
N VAL A 73 7.93 6.12 -5.55
CA VAL A 73 8.67 5.58 -6.69
C VAL A 73 10.13 6.01 -6.62
N ASP A 74 10.38 7.30 -6.44
CA ASP A 74 11.73 7.87 -6.36
C ASP A 74 12.51 7.31 -5.16
N THR A 75 11.84 7.12 -4.01
CA THR A 75 12.48 6.52 -2.82
C THR A 75 12.90 5.08 -3.08
N LEU A 76 12.02 4.27 -3.71
CA LEU A 76 12.32 2.86 -4.00
C LEU A 76 13.37 2.72 -5.09
N THR A 77 13.33 3.57 -6.12
CA THR A 77 14.36 3.63 -7.17
C THR A 77 15.71 4.09 -6.61
N GLY A 78 15.72 5.12 -5.75
CA GLY A 78 16.94 5.61 -5.11
C GLY A 78 17.56 4.63 -4.11
N ALA A 79 16.77 3.68 -3.58
CA ALA A 79 17.25 2.61 -2.71
C ALA A 79 17.87 1.43 -3.46
N ASP A 80 17.86 1.44 -4.80
CA ASP A 80 18.37 0.39 -5.69
C ASP A 80 17.83 -1.03 -5.35
N VAL A 81 16.53 -1.10 -5.02
CA VAL A 81 15.85 -2.36 -4.69
C VAL A 81 14.89 -2.75 -5.79
N LEU A 82 14.90 -4.04 -6.16
CA LEU A 82 13.87 -4.58 -7.05
C LEU A 82 12.52 -4.60 -6.32
N VAL A 83 11.49 -3.98 -6.90
CA VAL A 83 10.14 -3.95 -6.31
C VAL A 83 9.15 -4.73 -7.16
N PHE A 84 8.51 -5.73 -6.56
CA PHE A 84 7.35 -6.39 -7.15
C PHE A 84 6.09 -5.69 -6.68
N ALA A 85 5.24 -5.28 -7.63
CA ALA A 85 3.95 -4.65 -7.34
C ALA A 85 2.80 -5.42 -7.99
N GLY A 86 1.66 -5.45 -7.29
CA GLY A 86 0.42 -5.94 -7.87
C GLY A 86 -0.01 -5.07 -9.06
N ARG A 87 -0.43 -5.70 -10.16
CA ARG A 87 -0.82 -4.98 -11.39
C ARG A 87 -2.04 -4.05 -11.23
N GLY A 88 -2.80 -4.20 -10.14
CA GLY A 88 -4.17 -3.71 -10.06
C GLY A 88 -5.08 -4.48 -11.02
N TYR A 89 -6.36 -4.60 -10.68
CA TYR A 89 -7.41 -5.15 -11.54
C TYR A 89 -8.50 -4.10 -11.69
#